data_AF-A0A183H4P6-F1
#
_entry.id   AF-A0A183H4P6-F1
#
_cell.length_a   1.000
_cell.length_b   1.000
_cell.length_c   1.000
_cell.angle_alpha   90.00
_cell.angle_beta   90.00
_cell.angle_gamma   90.00
#
_symmetry.space_group_name_H-M   'P 1'
#
loop_
_entity.id
_entity.type
_entity.pdbx_description
1 polymer ?
#
loop_
_entity_poly.entity_id
_entity_poly.type
_entity_poly.pdbx_seq_one_letter_code
_entity_poly.pdbx_strand_id
1 'polypeptide(L)'
;MFDLHIPELLTELGLFAIWVTNNIRHFKFIDDMIEYFGFEKIATWRWLKVTNDGEPVYSLNSQHKQPFESIVFASSSASHHMNIVDEFVLIRHIFHTPSAIHSRKPPLLPVLQALGILEELAVQLELYGRYLLPRTTTIGFEAAKLQNKRYFV
;
A
#
# COMPACT_ATOMS: atom_id res chain seq x y z
N MET A 1 -7.67 15.57 1.16
CA MET A 1 -7.85 14.16 0.72
C MET A 1 -9.32 13.88 0.47
N PHE A 2 -10.22 14.41 1.30
CA PHE A 2 -11.67 14.39 1.05
C PHE A 2 -12.10 14.97 -0.30
N ASP A 3 -11.37 15.94 -0.86
CA ASP A 3 -11.63 16.50 -2.20
C ASP A 3 -11.28 15.55 -3.35
N LEU A 4 -10.59 14.44 -3.05
CA LEU A 4 -10.44 13.35 -4.01
C LEU A 4 -11.76 12.59 -3.97
N HIS A 5 -12.52 12.65 -5.06
CA HIS A 5 -13.76 11.87 -5.24
C HIS A 5 -13.44 10.37 -5.40
N ILE A 6 -12.77 9.77 -4.42
CA ILE A 6 -12.29 8.38 -4.44
C ILE A 6 -13.42 7.40 -4.74
N PRO A 7 -14.64 7.51 -4.17
CA PRO A 7 -15.76 6.62 -4.49
C PRO A 7 -16.07 6.53 -5.98
N GLU A 8 -15.96 7.64 -6.71
CA GLU A 8 -16.26 7.69 -8.16
C GLU A 8 -15.16 7.03 -9.02
N LEU A 9 -13.98 6.81 -8.45
CA LEU A 9 -12.84 6.18 -9.13
C LEU A 9 -12.81 4.66 -8.94
N LEU A 10 -13.65 4.12 -8.06
CA LEU A 10 -13.75 2.70 -7.77
C LEU A 10 -14.97 2.10 -8.47
N THR A 11 -14.82 0.87 -8.94
CA THR A 11 -15.96 0.03 -9.31
C THR A 11 -16.73 -0.37 -8.06
N GLU A 12 -17.95 -0.91 -8.21
CA GLU A 12 -18.77 -1.40 -7.09
C GLU A 12 -18.02 -2.39 -6.18
N LEU A 13 -17.29 -3.34 -6.76
CA LEU A 13 -16.45 -4.31 -6.04
C LEU A 13 -15.00 -3.84 -5.82
N GLY A 14 -14.74 -2.54 -6.04
CA GLY A 14 -13.42 -1.95 -5.98
C GLY A 14 -12.80 -2.05 -4.59
N LEU A 15 -11.48 -2.30 -4.56
CA LEU A 15 -10.70 -2.32 -3.33
C LEU A 15 -9.89 -1.04 -3.21
N PHE A 16 -10.13 -0.28 -2.14
CA PHE A 16 -9.32 0.88 -1.79
C PHE A 16 -8.18 0.46 -0.87
N ALA A 17 -6.96 0.87 -1.20
CA ALA A 17 -5.77 0.62 -0.38
C ALA A 17 -5.00 1.92 -0.16
N ILE A 18 -4.70 2.24 1.10
CA ILE A 18 -3.93 3.42 1.46
C ILE A 18 -2.77 3.07 2.38
N TRP A 19 -1.60 3.60 2.03
CA TRP A 19 -0.43 3.52 2.89
C TRP A 19 -0.47 4.59 3.97
N VAL A 20 -0.31 4.17 5.21
CA VAL A 20 -0.39 5.02 6.39
C VAL A 20 0.93 4.91 7.15
N THR A 21 1.51 6.04 7.52
CA THR A 21 2.66 6.05 8.45
C THR A 21 2.17 5.60 9.83
N ASN A 22 3.04 4.98 10.63
CA ASN A 22 2.68 4.47 11.96
C ASN A 22 2.50 5.60 13.00
N ASN A 23 1.47 6.42 12.81
CA ASN A 23 1.07 7.51 13.70
C ASN A 23 -0.43 7.40 13.93
N ILE A 24 -0.84 7.33 15.20
CA ILE A 24 -2.24 7.13 15.58
C ILE A 24 -3.18 8.22 15.03
N ARG A 25 -2.69 9.45 14.88
CA ARG A 25 -3.48 10.55 14.30
C ARG A 25 -3.76 10.32 12.82
N HIS A 26 -2.80 9.74 12.10
CA HIS A 26 -2.99 9.42 10.69
C HIS A 26 -3.95 8.23 10.54
N PHE A 27 -3.88 7.23 11.40
CA PHE A 27 -4.88 6.16 11.42
C PHE A 27 -6.29 6.69 11.64
N LYS A 28 -6.48 7.54 12.66
CA LYS A 28 -7.78 8.15 12.92
C LYS A 28 -8.30 8.94 11.71
N PHE A 29 -7.44 9.76 11.10
CA PHE A 29 -7.81 10.50 9.90
C PHE A 29 -8.24 9.58 8.74
N ILE A 30 -7.58 8.43 8.57
CA ILE A 30 -7.93 7.45 7.56
C ILE A 30 -9.24 6.75 7.88
N ASP A 31 -9.50 6.42 9.14
CA ASP A 31 -10.78 5.85 9.57
C ASP A 31 -11.93 6.85 9.32
N ASP A 32 -11.76 8.12 9.70
CA ASP A 32 -12.73 9.20 9.43
C ASP A 32 -12.97 9.38 7.90
N MET A 33 -11.92 9.21 7.09
CA MET A 33 -12.00 9.30 5.63
C MET A 33 -12.71 8.11 5.00
N ILE A 34 -12.45 6.90 5.48
CA ILE A 34 -13.13 5.68 5.04
C ILE A 34 -14.63 5.82 5.30
N GLU A 35 -15.02 6.27 6.50
CA GLU A 35 -16.42 6.52 6.86
C GLU A 35 -17.05 7.60 5.96
N TYR A 36 -16.36 8.73 5.75
CA TYR A 36 -16.84 9.80 4.88
C TYR A 36 -17.10 9.34 3.44
N PHE A 37 -16.25 8.44 2.91
CA PHE A 37 -16.41 7.87 1.58
C PHE A 37 -17.48 6.76 1.49
N GLY A 38 -18.12 6.42 2.61
CA GLY A 38 -19.13 5.34 2.65
C GLY A 38 -18.51 3.96 2.47
N PHE A 39 -17.25 3.80 2.83
CA PHE A 39 -16.56 2.51 2.81
C PHE A 39 -16.53 1.87 4.18
N GLU A 40 -16.32 0.56 4.19
CA GLU A 40 -16.03 -0.21 5.38
C GLU A 40 -14.56 -0.63 5.37
N LYS A 41 -13.88 -0.48 6.50
CA LYS A 41 -12.51 -0.94 6.69
C LYS A 41 -12.49 -2.47 6.75
N ILE A 42 -11.64 -3.08 5.93
CA ILE A 42 -11.50 -4.54 5.81
C ILE A 42 -10.35 -5.04 6.69
N ALA A 43 -9.17 -4.46 6.53
CA ALA A 43 -7.95 -4.96 7.16
C ALA A 43 -6.86 -3.88 7.26
N THR A 44 -5.93 -4.07 8.19
CA THR A 44 -4.67 -3.33 8.27
C THR A 44 -3.50 -4.31 8.13
N TRP A 45 -2.73 -4.18 7.06
CA TRP A 45 -1.50 -4.95 6.88
C TRP A 45 -0.28 -4.16 7.31
N ARG A 46 0.80 -4.88 7.66
CA ARG A 46 2.11 -4.31 7.96
C ARG A 46 3.13 -4.78 6.94
N TRP A 47 3.85 -3.83 6.38
CA TRP A 47 4.99 -4.08 5.49
C TRP A 47 6.28 -4.00 6.28
N LEU A 48 6.75 -5.12 6.81
CA LEU A 48 7.94 -5.22 7.66
C LEU A 48 9.22 -5.27 6.82
N LYS A 49 10.16 -4.40 7.15
CA LYS A 49 11.49 -4.34 6.55
C LYS A 49 12.47 -5.13 7.42
N VAL A 50 13.08 -6.15 6.83
CA VAL A 50 14.07 -7.00 7.51
C VAL A 50 15.42 -6.97 6.80
N THR A 51 16.49 -7.28 7.52
CA THR A 51 17.85 -7.47 7.00
C THR A 51 17.94 -8.81 6.26
N ASN A 52 19.14 -9.11 5.73
CA ASN A 52 19.43 -10.41 5.14
C ASN A 52 19.34 -11.56 6.16
N ASP A 53 19.58 -11.27 7.44
CA ASP A 53 19.51 -12.25 8.53
C ASP A 53 18.07 -12.45 9.04
N GLY A 54 17.08 -11.79 8.42
CA GLY A 54 15.67 -11.85 8.83
C GLY A 54 15.33 -10.92 10.01
N GLU A 55 16.31 -10.19 10.53
CA GLU A 55 16.12 -9.28 11.66
C GLU A 55 15.48 -7.95 11.23
N PRO A 56 14.55 -7.36 12.01
CA PRO A 56 14.00 -6.05 11.71
C PRO A 56 15.09 -4.97 11.57
N VAL A 57 14.98 -4.09 10.56
CA VAL A 57 15.97 -3.03 10.33
C VAL A 57 16.04 -1.97 11.45
N TYR A 58 15.01 -1.91 12.28
CA TYR A 58 14.94 -1.15 13.53
C TYR A 58 14.24 -2.00 14.58
N SER A 59 14.51 -1.75 15.86
CA SER A 59 13.75 -2.38 16.94
C SER A 59 12.25 -2.08 16.79
N LEU A 60 11.42 -3.11 16.93
CA LEU A 60 9.95 -2.99 16.96
C LEU A 60 9.48 -2.06 18.10
N ASN A 61 10.27 -1.94 19.16
CA ASN A 61 9.95 -1.09 20.33
C ASN A 61 10.44 0.36 20.19
N SER A 62 11.00 0.73 19.04
CA SER A 62 11.52 2.08 18.81
C SER A 62 10.40 3.10 18.74
N GLN A 63 10.41 4.10 19.64
CA GLN A 63 9.40 5.16 19.65
C GLN A 63 9.51 6.11 18.45
N HIS A 64 10.67 6.16 17.77
CA HIS A 64 10.93 7.15 16.72
C HIS A 64 10.92 6.57 15.31
N LYS A 65 11.34 5.32 15.13
CA LYS A 65 11.40 4.66 13.81
C LYS A 65 10.95 3.22 13.92
N GLN A 66 9.78 2.93 13.36
CA GLN A 66 9.26 1.58 13.25
C GLN A 66 9.81 0.92 11.97
N PRO A 67 10.15 -0.38 11.99
CA PRO A 67 10.69 -1.09 10.83
C PRO A 67 9.61 -1.46 9.81
N PHE A 68 8.38 -0.98 9.95
CA PHE A 68 7.28 -1.27 9.04
C PHE A 68 6.50 -0.02 8.66
N GLU A 69 5.76 -0.11 7.56
CA GLU A 69 4.70 0.83 7.18
C GLU A 69 3.38 0.07 7.13
N SER A 70 2.26 0.75 7.38
CA SER A 70 0.95 0.11 7.36
C SER A 70 0.20 0.37 6.07
N ILE A 71 -0.62 -0.58 5.67
CA ILE A 71 -1.57 -0.46 4.56
C ILE A 71 -2.96 -0.71 5.14
N VAL A 72 -3.89 0.20 4.92
CA VAL A 72 -5.30 0.01 5.28
C VAL A 72 -6.08 -0.31 4.01
N PHE A 73 -6.89 -1.36 4.07
CA PHE A 73 -7.80 -1.79 3.02
C PHE A 73 -9.24 -1.43 3.41
N ALA A 74 -10.00 -0.91 2.45
CA ALA A 74 -11.41 -0.60 2.62
C ALA A 74 -12.18 -0.79 1.31
N SER A 75 -13.50 -0.93 1.39
CA SER A 75 -14.37 -1.03 0.21
C SER A 75 -15.81 -0.69 0.57
N SER A 76 -16.60 -0.26 -0.41
CA SER A 76 -18.07 -0.20 -0.32
C SER A 76 -18.73 -1.58 -0.26
N SER A 77 -17.99 -2.64 -0.60
CA SER A 77 -18.44 -4.04 -0.57
C SER A 77 -17.44 -4.90 0.20
N ALA A 78 -17.16 -4.52 1.46
CA ALA A 78 -16.17 -5.22 2.30
C ALA A 78 -16.46 -6.72 2.47
N SER A 79 -17.73 -7.13 2.47
CA SER A 79 -18.16 -8.54 2.49
C SER A 79 -17.71 -9.35 1.27
N HIS A 80 -17.33 -8.71 0.16
CA HIS A 80 -16.75 -9.38 -1.00
C HIS A 80 -15.27 -9.72 -0.79
N HIS A 81 -14.59 -9.02 0.13
CA HIS A 81 -13.16 -9.10 0.37
C HIS A 81 -12.81 -9.87 1.67
N MET A 82 -13.64 -10.85 2.07
CA MET A 82 -13.46 -11.61 3.32
C MET A 82 -12.18 -12.47 3.35
N ASN A 83 -11.55 -12.71 2.21
CA ASN A 83 -10.26 -13.38 2.10
C ASN A 83 -9.07 -12.49 2.50
N ILE A 84 -9.27 -11.17 2.62
CA ILE A 84 -8.26 -10.26 3.15
C ILE A 84 -8.25 -10.39 4.68
N VAL A 85 -7.30 -11.15 5.20
CA VAL A 85 -7.12 -11.31 6.66
C VAL A 85 -6.57 -10.04 7.28
N ASP A 86 -7.07 -9.69 8.47
CA ASP A 86 -6.55 -8.56 9.24
C ASP A 86 -5.18 -8.88 9.87
N GLU A 87 -4.43 -7.84 10.20
CA GLU A 87 -3.15 -7.93 10.92
C GLU A 87 -2.06 -8.75 10.18
N PHE A 88 -2.18 -8.89 8.86
CA PHE A 88 -1.22 -9.59 8.01
C PHE A 88 0.12 -8.86 7.91
N VAL A 89 1.23 -9.61 7.90
CA VAL A 89 2.58 -9.05 7.78
C VAL A 89 3.24 -9.51 6.49
N LEU A 90 3.53 -8.55 5.61
CA LEU A 90 4.35 -8.73 4.42
C LEU A 90 5.81 -8.43 4.74
N ILE A 91 6.68 -9.40 4.49
CA ILE A 91 8.12 -9.27 4.77
C ILE A 91 8.86 -8.80 3.51
N ARG A 92 9.62 -7.72 3.65
CA ARG A 92 10.55 -7.23 2.64
C ARG A 92 11.98 -7.35 3.12
N HIS A 93 12.75 -8.19 2.44
CA HIS A 93 14.19 -8.20 2.58
C HIS A 93 14.80 -6.94 1.98
N ILE A 94 15.58 -6.22 2.77
CA ILE A 94 16.40 -5.11 2.32
C ILE A 94 17.80 -5.65 2.01
N PHE A 95 18.05 -5.93 0.74
CA PHE A 95 19.39 -6.28 0.27
C PHE A 95 20.34 -5.10 0.46
N HIS A 96 21.60 -5.44 0.77
CA HIS A 96 22.76 -4.68 1.26
C HIS A 96 23.11 -3.31 0.64
N THR A 97 22.29 -2.76 -0.24
CA THR A 97 22.47 -1.41 -0.79
C THR A 97 21.27 -0.56 -0.39
N PRO A 98 21.45 0.61 0.25
CA PRO A 98 20.41 1.61 0.22
C PRO A 98 20.20 1.90 -1.26
N SER A 99 19.07 1.45 -1.81
CA SER A 99 18.57 1.97 -3.07
C SER A 99 18.76 3.47 -2.99
N ALA A 100 19.53 4.03 -3.93
CA ALA A 100 19.72 5.49 -4.02
C ALA A 100 18.36 6.22 -4.10
N ILE A 101 17.28 5.49 -4.37
CA ILE A 101 15.90 5.89 -4.23
C ILE A 101 15.31 5.32 -2.93
N HIS A 102 15.27 6.13 -1.89
CA HIS A 102 14.58 5.76 -0.64
C HIS A 102 13.07 5.58 -0.85
N SER A 103 12.46 4.71 -0.04
CA SER A 103 11.01 4.63 0.16
C SER A 103 10.18 4.25 -1.07
N ARG A 104 10.60 3.21 -1.82
CA ARG A 104 9.72 2.53 -2.78
C ARG A 104 8.87 1.49 -2.06
N LYS A 105 7.57 1.68 -2.12
CA LYS A 105 6.57 0.70 -1.70
C LYS A 105 6.53 -0.44 -2.72
N PRO A 106 6.20 -1.66 -2.31
CA PRO A 106 5.98 -2.76 -3.24
C PRO A 106 4.82 -2.49 -4.20
N PRO A 107 4.82 -3.13 -5.38
CA PRO A 107 3.63 -3.19 -6.20
C PRO A 107 2.57 -4.04 -5.47
N LEU A 108 1.46 -3.41 -5.04
CA LEU A 108 0.40 -4.12 -4.31
C LEU A 108 -0.43 -5.04 -5.20
N LEU A 109 -0.79 -4.60 -6.42
CA LEU A 109 -1.61 -5.40 -7.34
C LEU A 109 -1.07 -6.83 -7.55
N PRO A 110 0.21 -7.06 -7.92
CA PRO A 110 0.73 -8.42 -8.06
C PRO A 110 0.70 -9.25 -6.77
N VAL A 111 0.89 -8.61 -5.60
CA VAL A 111 0.82 -9.30 -4.31
C VAL A 111 -0.61 -9.77 -4.03
N LEU A 112 -1.60 -8.89 -4.23
CA LEU A 112 -3.00 -9.22 -4.04
C LEU A 112 -3.48 -10.30 -5.04
N GLN A 113 -2.99 -10.26 -6.27
CA GLN A 113 -3.28 -11.30 -7.27
C GLN A 113 -2.66 -12.65 -6.89
N ALA A 114 -1.39 -12.66 -6.45
CA ALA A 114 -0.71 -13.87 -6.01
C ALA A 114 -1.38 -14.53 -4.79
N LEU A 115 -2.02 -13.73 -3.94
CA LEU A 115 -2.81 -14.19 -2.79
C LEU A 115 -4.25 -14.60 -3.16
N GLY A 116 -4.65 -14.47 -4.43
CA GLY A 116 -6.01 -14.77 -4.89
C GLY A 116 -7.06 -13.79 -4.37
N ILE A 117 -6.64 -12.58 -3.96
CA ILE A 117 -7.54 -11.52 -3.48
C ILE A 117 -8.16 -10.78 -4.67
N LEU A 118 -7.35 -10.49 -5.68
CA LEU A 118 -7.80 -9.83 -6.90
C LEU A 118 -7.61 -10.73 -8.12
N GLU A 119 -8.48 -10.58 -9.09
CA GLU A 119 -8.39 -11.28 -10.36
C GLU A 119 -7.13 -10.88 -11.15
N GLU A 120 -6.61 -11.78 -11.99
CA GLU A 120 -5.46 -11.49 -12.85
C GLU A 120 -5.70 -10.30 -13.79
N LEU A 121 -6.96 -10.07 -14.16
CA LEU A 121 -7.38 -8.98 -15.03
C LEU A 121 -7.71 -7.67 -14.30
N ALA A 122 -7.64 -7.63 -12.95
CA ALA A 122 -7.90 -6.41 -12.18
C ALA A 122 -6.96 -5.26 -12.58
N VAL A 123 -7.48 -4.06 -12.77
CA VAL A 123 -6.69 -2.86 -13.08
C VAL A 123 -6.46 -2.04 -11.82
N GLN A 124 -5.33 -1.33 -11.73
CA GLN A 124 -5.01 -0.49 -10.58
C GLN A 124 -4.91 0.99 -10.98
N LEU A 125 -5.44 1.88 -10.13
CA LEU A 125 -5.10 3.31 -10.16
C LEU A 125 -4.15 3.60 -8.99
N GLU A 126 -2.94 4.07 -9.28
CA GLU A 126 -1.98 4.51 -8.27
C GLU A 126 -1.94 6.03 -8.22
N LEU A 127 -2.43 6.62 -7.11
CA LEU A 127 -2.31 8.04 -6.84
C LEU A 127 -0.98 8.37 -6.15
N TYR A 128 -0.41 9.53 -6.49
CA TYR A 128 0.89 10.00 -6.01
C TYR A 128 2.07 9.10 -6.40
N GLY A 129 1.90 8.27 -7.44
CA GLY A 129 2.95 7.41 -7.93
C GLY A 129 4.09 8.18 -8.59
N ARG A 130 5.27 7.57 -8.61
CA ARG A 130 6.51 8.13 -9.16
C ARG A 130 7.20 7.21 -10.17
N TYR A 131 6.56 6.09 -10.47
CA TYR A 131 7.00 5.09 -11.41
C TYR A 131 5.77 4.37 -11.94
N LEU A 132 5.92 3.75 -13.10
CA LEU A 132 4.83 3.03 -13.77
C LEU A 132 5.02 1.55 -13.50
N LEU A 133 3.89 0.89 -13.25
CA LEU A 133 3.77 -0.54 -13.09
C LEU A 133 2.91 -1.11 -14.21
N PRO A 134 3.13 -2.38 -14.63
CA PRO A 134 2.21 -3.04 -15.54
C PRO A 134 0.77 -2.99 -15.02
N ARG A 135 -0.19 -2.83 -15.93
CA ARG A 135 -1.64 -2.85 -15.64
C ARG A 135 -2.08 -1.84 -14.56
N THR A 136 -1.31 -0.76 -14.41
CA THR A 136 -1.56 0.32 -13.46
C THR A 136 -1.60 1.66 -14.19
N THR A 137 -2.69 2.40 -14.01
CA THR A 137 -2.74 3.83 -14.32
C THR A 137 -2.10 4.59 -13.16
N THR A 138 -1.02 5.32 -13.40
CA THR A 138 -0.34 6.10 -12.35
C THR A 138 -0.57 7.59 -12.54
N ILE A 139 -1.06 8.26 -11.49
CA ILE A 139 -1.25 9.71 -11.46
C ILE A 139 -0.40 10.32 -10.36
N GLY A 140 0.40 11.32 -10.71
CA GLY A 140 1.20 12.08 -9.77
C GLY A 140 2.02 13.15 -10.49
N PHE A 141 2.49 14.17 -9.75
CA PHE A 141 3.30 15.24 -10.33
C PHE A 141 4.63 14.75 -10.92
N GLU A 142 5.07 13.56 -10.53
CA GLU A 142 6.34 12.96 -10.95
C GLU A 142 6.15 11.52 -11.45
N ALA A 143 5.00 11.18 -12.07
CA ALA A 143 4.60 9.81 -12.39
C ALA A 143 5.65 8.98 -13.16
N ALA A 144 6.46 9.61 -14.02
CA ALA A 144 7.51 8.95 -14.80
C ALA A 144 8.94 9.13 -14.24
N LYS A 145 9.11 9.76 -13.08
CA LYS A 145 10.43 10.17 -12.57
C LYS A 145 11.42 9.02 -12.40
N LEU A 146 10.94 7.85 -11.99
CA LEU A 146 11.79 6.68 -11.80
C LEU A 146 11.77 5.73 -13.00
N GLN A 147 11.39 6.21 -14.19
CA GLN A 147 11.47 5.46 -15.44
C GLN A 147 12.83 5.61 -16.12
N ASN A 148 13.86 5.12 -15.43
CA ASN A 148 15.23 5.10 -15.95
C ASN A 148 15.86 3.73 -15.74
N LYS A 149 16.58 3.21 -16.74
CA LYS A 149 17.29 1.91 -16.69
C LYS A 149 18.18 1.76 -15.46
N ARG A 150 18.76 2.85 -14.95
CA ARG A 150 19.59 2.86 -13.73
C ARG A 150 18.86 2.40 -12.46
N TYR A 151 17.54 2.33 -12.49
CA TYR A 151 16.70 1.94 -11.36
C TYR A 151 16.12 0.52 -11.46
N PHE A 152 16.49 -0.23 -12.51
CA PHE A 152 16.09 -1.62 -12.76
C PHE A 152 17.27 -2.59 -12.66
N VAL A 153 18.34 -2.19 -11.96
CA VAL A 153 19.54 -2.99 -11.71
C VAL A 153 19.32 -3.90 -10.51
#